data_AF-A0A959IKQ5-F1
#
_entry.id   AF-A0A959IKQ5-F1
#
_cell.length_a   1.000
_cell.length_b   1.000
_cell.length_c   1.000
_cell.angle_alpha   90.00
_cell.angle_beta   90.00
_cell.angle_gamma   90.00
#
_symmetry.space_group_name_H-M   'P 1'
#
loop_
_entity.id
_entity.type
_entity.pdbx_description
1 polymer ?
#
loop_
_entity_poly.entity_id
_entity_poly.type
_entity_poly.pdbx_seq_one_letter_code
_entity_poly.pdbx_strand_id
1 'polypeptide(L)'
;ASFVQAILVGLINLVFTILAIALIDRLGRKPLLVVGMTGIAICMFILSYSFSTATYTLTPETVSSLPVEIDQTALGALVGKTFDSDLAYKTELHTALGESGQAFESELITAAITMNPTLVLIGILGFVASFAISIGPVMWVLFSELFPNKIRGLAISFVGLINSAISFLVQLVFPWELANFGSATTFLIYGVFGALGLIFIILVVPETKGKSLEELEAQLVK
;
A
#
# COMPACT_ATOMS: atom_id res chain seq x y z
N ALA A 1 19.24 -7.27 -5.86
CA ALA A 1 17.80 -7.63 -5.91
C ALA A 1 16.90 -6.39 -5.83
N SER A 2 17.04 -5.53 -4.80
CA SER A 2 16.18 -4.35 -4.58
C SER A 2 16.05 -3.40 -5.79
N PHE A 3 17.13 -3.11 -6.52
CA PHE A 3 17.09 -2.23 -7.70
C PHE A 3 16.21 -2.77 -8.85
N VAL A 4 16.26 -4.08 -9.12
CA VAL A 4 15.42 -4.71 -10.17
C VAL A 4 13.95 -4.64 -9.79
N GLN A 5 13.63 -4.81 -8.50
CA GLN A 5 12.26 -4.72 -8.01
C GLN A 5 11.70 -3.30 -8.17
N ALA A 6 12.49 -2.27 -7.86
CA ALA A 6 12.09 -0.87 -8.07
C ALA A 6 11.81 -0.56 -9.55
N ILE A 7 12.67 -1.05 -10.47
CA ILE A 7 12.45 -0.92 -11.92
C ILE A 7 11.17 -1.62 -12.34
N LEU A 8 10.93 -2.85 -11.86
CA LEU A 8 9.73 -3.62 -12.19
C LEU A 8 8.45 -2.91 -11.72
N VAL A 9 8.46 -2.37 -10.50
CA VAL A 9 7.36 -1.57 -9.96
C VAL A 9 7.07 -0.36 -10.85
N GLY A 10 8.12 0.39 -11.23
CA GLY A 10 7.98 1.54 -12.13
C GLY A 10 7.44 1.18 -13.51
N LEU A 11 7.93 0.08 -14.09
CA LEU A 11 7.48 -0.41 -15.39
C LEU A 11 6.02 -0.87 -15.35
N ILE A 12 5.62 -1.63 -14.34
CA ILE A 12 4.24 -2.08 -14.14
C ILE A 12 3.32 -0.87 -13.99
N ASN A 13 3.70 0.11 -13.17
CA ASN A 13 2.92 1.33 -13.01
C ASN A 13 2.70 2.05 -14.34
N LEU A 14 3.74 2.21 -15.16
CA LEU A 14 3.65 2.84 -16.47
C LEU A 14 2.73 2.06 -17.42
N VAL A 15 2.96 0.75 -17.58
CA VAL A 15 2.20 -0.11 -18.49
C VAL A 15 0.71 -0.11 -18.12
N PHE A 16 0.38 -0.31 -16.85
CA PHE A 16 -1.01 -0.36 -16.40
C PHE A 16 -1.69 1.01 -16.46
N THR A 17 -0.96 2.11 -16.28
CA THR A 17 -1.51 3.46 -16.49
C THR A 17 -1.88 3.69 -17.95
N ILE A 18 -1.03 3.28 -18.91
CA ILE A 18 -1.33 3.37 -20.35
C ILE A 18 -2.55 2.50 -20.69
N LEU A 19 -2.61 1.27 -20.15
CA LEU A 19 -3.78 0.40 -20.32
C LEU A 19 -5.04 1.02 -19.75
N ALA A 20 -4.97 1.68 -18.59
CA ALA A 20 -6.11 2.38 -17.99
C ALA A 20 -6.67 3.44 -18.95
N ILE A 21 -5.80 4.29 -19.50
CA ILE A 21 -6.17 5.35 -20.44
C ILE A 21 -6.78 4.74 -21.71
N ALA A 22 -6.25 3.63 -22.21
CA ALA A 22 -6.80 2.96 -23.39
C ALA A 22 -8.17 2.30 -23.13
N LEU A 23 -8.42 1.86 -21.89
CA LEU A 23 -9.63 1.14 -21.50
C LEU A 23 -10.73 2.04 -20.93
N ILE A 24 -10.42 3.24 -20.44
CA ILE A 24 -11.37 4.11 -19.73
C ILE A 24 -12.60 4.47 -20.57
N ASP A 25 -12.41 4.70 -21.87
CA ASP A 25 -13.50 5.03 -22.78
C ASP A 25 -14.24 3.78 -23.27
N ARG A 26 -13.59 2.61 -23.25
CA ARG A 26 -14.20 1.34 -23.66
C ARG A 26 -15.02 0.70 -22.55
N LEU A 27 -14.49 0.62 -21.33
CA LEU A 27 -15.13 -0.04 -20.19
C LEU A 27 -15.99 0.92 -19.37
N GLY A 28 -15.57 2.17 -19.24
CA GLY A 28 -16.19 3.14 -18.33
C GLY A 28 -15.41 3.30 -17.04
N ARG A 29 -15.81 4.29 -16.25
CA ARG A 29 -15.02 4.76 -15.09
C ARG A 29 -15.30 3.86 -13.89
N LYS A 30 -16.57 3.53 -13.64
CA LYS A 30 -16.97 2.74 -12.47
C LYS A 30 -16.45 1.30 -12.54
N PRO A 31 -16.56 0.54 -13.65
CA PRO A 31 -15.98 -0.80 -13.75
C PRO A 31 -14.47 -0.84 -13.52
N LEU A 32 -13.72 0.12 -14.06
CA LEU A 32 -12.27 0.19 -13.84
C LEU A 32 -11.93 0.48 -12.37
N LEU A 33 -12.67 1.40 -11.73
CA LEU A 33 -12.53 1.68 -10.29
C LEU A 33 -12.84 0.44 -9.45
N VAL A 34 -13.91 -0.29 -9.77
CA VAL A 34 -14.29 -1.53 -9.06
C VAL A 34 -13.23 -2.61 -9.22
N VAL A 35 -12.74 -2.85 -10.45
CA VAL A 35 -11.72 -3.88 -10.71
C VAL A 35 -10.43 -3.58 -9.96
N GLY A 36 -9.93 -2.35 -10.05
CA GLY A 36 -8.68 -2.01 -9.36
C GLY A 36 -8.83 -1.95 -7.84
N MET A 37 -9.96 -1.47 -7.30
CA MET A 37 -10.19 -1.51 -5.85
C MET A 37 -10.34 -2.93 -5.31
N THR A 38 -10.94 -3.82 -6.08
CA THR A 38 -10.97 -5.25 -5.75
C THR A 38 -9.56 -5.82 -5.71
N GLY A 39 -8.75 -5.51 -6.73
CA GLY A 39 -7.35 -5.93 -6.78
C GLY A 39 -6.53 -5.39 -5.60
N ILE A 40 -6.69 -4.12 -5.24
CA ILE A 40 -6.03 -3.50 -4.08
C ILE A 40 -6.41 -4.23 -2.79
N ALA A 41 -7.71 -4.45 -2.54
CA ALA A 41 -8.17 -5.12 -1.33
C ALA A 41 -7.59 -6.54 -1.23
N ILE A 42 -7.65 -7.32 -2.32
CA ILE A 42 -7.08 -8.68 -2.38
C ILE A 42 -5.58 -8.65 -2.10
N CYS A 43 -4.84 -7.73 -2.72
CA CYS A 43 -3.40 -7.63 -2.53
C CYS A 43 -3.02 -7.27 -1.08
N MET A 44 -3.79 -6.37 -0.43
CA MET A 44 -3.56 -6.05 0.97
C MET A 44 -3.82 -7.25 1.89
N PHE A 45 -4.85 -8.05 1.63
CA PHE A 45 -5.09 -9.30 2.37
C PHE A 45 -3.98 -10.34 2.12
N ILE A 46 -3.46 -10.45 0.90
CA ILE A 46 -2.32 -11.32 0.58
C ILE A 46 -1.07 -10.89 1.35
N LEU A 47 -0.79 -9.58 1.42
CA LEU A 47 0.34 -9.05 2.19
C LEU A 47 0.14 -9.32 3.69
N SER A 48 -1.03 -9.01 4.23
CA SER A 48 -1.38 -9.32 5.63
C SER A 48 -1.15 -10.80 5.96
N TYR A 49 -1.66 -11.70 5.11
CA TYR A 49 -1.44 -13.15 5.26
C TYR A 49 0.06 -13.50 5.19
N SER A 50 0.79 -12.97 4.21
CA SER A 50 2.23 -13.25 4.06
C SER A 50 3.02 -12.86 5.31
N PHE A 51 2.78 -11.67 5.85
CA PHE A 51 3.41 -11.19 7.09
C PHE A 51 2.93 -11.95 8.33
N SER A 52 1.70 -12.48 8.36
CA SER A 52 1.22 -13.30 9.48
C SER A 52 1.89 -14.68 9.55
N THR A 53 2.43 -15.16 8.42
CA THR A 53 3.18 -16.43 8.33
C THR A 53 4.69 -16.23 8.40
N ALA A 54 5.15 -14.99 8.57
CA ALA A 54 6.56 -14.66 8.60
C ALA A 54 7.18 -15.00 9.95
N THR A 55 8.37 -15.57 9.93
CA THR A 55 9.18 -15.81 11.13
C THR A 55 10.44 -14.97 11.08
N TYR A 56 10.95 -14.59 12.24
CA TYR A 56 12.13 -13.75 12.39
C TYR A 56 13.16 -14.49 13.23
N THR A 57 14.30 -14.86 12.64
CA THR A 57 15.37 -15.59 13.32
C THR A 57 16.72 -15.06 12.90
N LEU A 58 17.55 -14.67 13.87
CA LEU A 58 18.95 -14.33 13.64
C LEU A 58 19.82 -15.59 13.72
N THR A 59 20.58 -15.86 12.67
CA THR A 59 21.62 -16.90 12.65
C THR A 59 23.01 -16.27 12.85
N PRO A 60 24.01 -17.03 13.32
CA PRO A 60 25.39 -16.52 13.45
C PRO A 60 25.94 -15.94 12.13
N GLU A 61 25.56 -16.55 11.01
CA GLU A 61 25.91 -16.11 9.66
C GLU A 61 25.28 -14.75 9.33
N THR A 62 23.99 -14.58 9.62
CA THR A 62 23.30 -13.29 9.41
C THR A 62 23.85 -12.18 10.29
N VAL A 63 24.24 -12.48 11.54
CA VAL A 63 24.85 -11.47 12.42
C VAL A 63 26.23 -11.05 11.91
N SER A 64 27.01 -11.99 11.37
CA SER A 64 28.34 -11.70 10.82
C SER A 64 28.33 -10.84 9.55
N SER A 65 27.20 -10.79 8.83
CA SER A 65 27.02 -9.97 7.64
C SER A 65 26.41 -8.60 7.91
N LEU A 66 26.03 -8.33 9.16
CA LEU A 66 25.51 -7.02 9.56
C LEU A 66 26.61 -5.95 9.54
N PRO A 67 26.24 -4.66 9.36
CA PRO A 67 27.16 -3.54 9.48
C PRO A 67 27.97 -3.58 10.79
N VAL A 68 29.24 -3.19 10.72
CA VAL A 68 30.19 -3.24 11.84
C VAL A 68 29.76 -2.29 12.98
N GLU A 69 28.94 -1.31 12.66
CA GLU A 69 28.34 -0.33 13.57
C GLU A 69 27.32 -0.96 14.55
N ILE A 70 26.79 -2.15 14.25
CA ILE A 70 25.84 -2.86 15.11
C ILE A 70 26.59 -3.67 16.16
N ASP A 71 26.23 -3.53 17.43
CA ASP A 71 26.81 -4.33 18.52
C ASP A 71 26.37 -5.79 18.41
N GLN A 72 27.19 -6.60 17.74
CA GLN A 72 26.96 -8.02 17.54
C GLN A 72 27.00 -8.81 18.86
N THR A 73 27.67 -8.30 19.91
CA THR A 73 27.72 -8.97 21.21
C THR A 73 26.39 -8.86 21.95
N ALA A 74 25.73 -7.71 21.84
CA ALA A 74 24.38 -7.49 22.37
C ALA A 74 23.33 -8.39 21.70
N LEU A 75 23.52 -8.73 20.41
CA LEU A 75 22.63 -9.63 19.68
C LEU A 75 22.76 -11.11 20.07
N GLY A 76 23.80 -11.50 20.81
CA GLY A 76 24.08 -12.90 21.14
C GLY A 76 22.91 -13.62 21.82
N ALA A 77 22.12 -12.92 22.63
CA ALA A 77 20.95 -13.48 23.33
C ALA A 77 19.72 -13.70 22.42
N LEU A 78 19.74 -13.16 21.21
CA LEU A 78 18.68 -13.28 20.20
C LEU A 78 19.01 -14.29 19.11
N VAL A 79 20.29 -14.67 18.97
CA VAL A 79 20.72 -15.67 17.99
C VAL A 79 20.06 -17.02 18.29
N GLY A 80 19.43 -17.61 17.26
CA GLY A 80 18.73 -18.89 17.35
C GLY A 80 17.34 -18.84 18.00
N LYS A 81 16.88 -17.67 18.46
CA LYS A 81 15.47 -17.48 18.85
C LYS A 81 14.63 -17.15 17.62
N THR A 82 13.46 -17.77 17.52
CA THR A 82 12.49 -17.51 16.46
C THR A 82 11.31 -16.74 17.02
N PHE A 83 10.92 -15.68 16.32
CA PHE A 83 9.76 -14.86 16.63
C PHE A 83 8.71 -14.99 15.53
N ASP A 84 7.45 -15.09 15.90
CA ASP A 84 6.32 -15.24 14.97
C ASP A 84 5.75 -13.88 14.50
N SER A 85 6.31 -12.76 14.96
CA SER A 85 5.90 -11.42 14.54
C SER A 85 7.05 -10.43 14.57
N ASP A 86 6.98 -9.44 13.68
CA ASP A 86 7.95 -8.34 13.65
C ASP A 86 7.89 -7.51 14.94
N LEU A 87 6.70 -7.36 15.54
CA LEU A 87 6.53 -6.61 16.78
C LEU A 87 7.28 -7.26 17.96
N ALA A 88 7.13 -8.58 18.13
CA ALA A 88 7.85 -9.31 19.18
C ALA A 88 9.37 -9.24 18.96
N TYR A 89 9.82 -9.39 17.71
CA TYR A 89 11.22 -9.28 17.35
C TYR A 89 11.79 -7.89 17.63
N LYS A 90 11.09 -6.82 17.21
CA LYS A 90 11.50 -5.42 17.45
C LYS A 90 11.60 -5.08 18.93
N THR A 91 10.68 -5.57 19.75
CA THR A 91 10.70 -5.32 21.21
C THR A 91 11.96 -5.88 21.85
N GLU A 92 12.35 -7.10 21.48
CA GLU A 92 13.57 -7.73 21.97
C GLU A 92 14.84 -7.07 21.39
N LEU A 93 14.81 -6.66 20.12
CA LEU A 93 15.90 -5.88 19.52
C LEU A 93 16.15 -4.56 20.23
N HIS A 94 15.09 -3.78 20.53
CA HIS A 94 15.23 -2.52 21.27
C HIS A 94 15.75 -2.75 22.68
N THR A 95 15.37 -3.86 23.31
CA THR A 95 15.88 -4.21 24.64
C THR A 95 17.37 -4.55 24.60
N ALA A 96 17.85 -5.21 23.53
CA ALA A 96 19.25 -5.56 23.37
C ALA A 96 20.14 -4.40 22.90
N LEU A 97 19.67 -3.59 21.94
CA LEU A 97 20.49 -2.59 21.23
C LEU A 97 20.19 -1.13 21.59
N GLY A 98 19.12 -0.84 22.35
CA GLY A 98 18.72 0.53 22.67
C GLY A 98 18.44 1.38 21.42
N GLU A 99 18.91 2.63 21.42
CA GLU A 99 18.72 3.58 20.30
C GLU A 99 19.41 3.12 19.00
N SER A 100 20.53 2.38 19.10
CA SER A 100 21.20 1.80 17.93
C SER A 100 20.31 0.79 17.19
N GLY A 101 19.38 0.14 17.90
CA GLY A 101 18.41 -0.78 17.29
C GLY A 101 17.41 -0.08 16.37
N GLN A 102 17.05 1.18 16.63
CA GLN A 102 16.16 1.96 15.76
C GLN A 102 16.85 2.38 14.46
N ALA A 103 18.13 2.78 14.54
CA ALA A 103 18.88 3.26 13.39
C ALA A 103 19.05 2.18 12.30
N PHE A 104 19.16 0.91 12.71
CA PHE A 104 19.39 -0.23 11.81
C PHE A 104 18.21 -1.23 11.77
N GLU A 105 17.02 -0.79 12.19
CA GLU A 105 15.84 -1.67 12.30
C GLU A 105 15.51 -2.34 10.97
N SER A 106 15.61 -1.60 9.86
CA SER A 106 15.33 -2.12 8.52
C SER A 106 16.31 -3.21 8.09
N GLU A 107 17.62 -3.03 8.34
CA GLU A 107 18.62 -4.08 8.07
C GLU A 107 18.40 -5.30 8.94
N LEU A 108 18.14 -5.12 10.24
CA LEU A 108 17.94 -6.20 11.21
C LEU A 108 16.70 -7.04 10.88
N ILE A 109 15.58 -6.39 10.56
CA ILE A 109 14.37 -7.07 10.11
C ILE A 109 14.62 -7.83 8.81
N THR A 110 15.28 -7.20 7.83
CA THR A 110 15.57 -7.83 6.53
C THR A 110 16.49 -9.04 6.67
N ALA A 111 17.44 -9.00 7.60
CA ALA A 111 18.35 -10.11 7.86
C ALA A 111 17.67 -11.29 8.56
N ALA A 112 16.69 -11.03 9.43
CA ALA A 112 16.03 -12.06 10.23
C ALA A 112 14.79 -12.67 9.59
N ILE A 113 14.14 -11.96 8.67
CA ILE A 113 12.82 -12.33 8.15
C ILE A 113 12.87 -13.53 7.19
N THR A 114 12.04 -14.52 7.46
CA THR A 114 11.83 -15.69 6.61
C THR A 114 10.34 -15.79 6.27
N MET A 115 10.01 -15.67 4.99
CA MET A 115 8.65 -15.86 4.47
C MET A 115 8.70 -16.19 2.97
N ASN A 116 7.54 -16.47 2.35
CA ASN A 116 7.45 -16.70 0.91
C ASN A 116 7.66 -15.39 0.12
N PRO A 117 8.84 -15.14 -0.49
CA PRO A 117 9.13 -13.87 -1.14
C PRO A 117 8.32 -13.68 -2.43
N THR A 118 7.95 -14.78 -3.10
CA THR A 118 7.14 -14.74 -4.32
C THR A 118 5.73 -14.25 -4.02
N LEU A 119 5.14 -14.66 -2.90
CA LEU A 119 3.80 -14.23 -2.51
C LEU A 119 3.77 -12.73 -2.16
N VAL A 120 4.77 -12.24 -1.43
CA VAL A 120 4.95 -10.81 -1.15
C VAL A 120 5.12 -10.03 -2.44
N LEU A 121 5.96 -10.51 -3.36
CA LEU A 121 6.18 -9.86 -4.64
C LEU A 121 4.88 -9.77 -5.46
N ILE A 122 4.09 -10.86 -5.51
CA ILE A 122 2.77 -10.86 -6.17
C ILE A 122 1.85 -9.83 -5.51
N GLY A 123 1.83 -9.75 -4.18
CA GLY A 123 1.03 -8.77 -3.44
C GLY A 123 1.42 -7.32 -3.77
N ILE A 124 2.72 -7.00 -3.75
CA ILE A 124 3.23 -5.65 -4.05
C ILE A 124 2.96 -5.28 -5.51
N LEU A 125 3.34 -6.14 -6.46
CA LEU A 125 3.17 -5.86 -7.88
C LEU A 125 1.69 -5.82 -8.29
N GLY A 126 0.88 -6.71 -7.73
CA GLY A 126 -0.57 -6.72 -7.91
C GLY A 126 -1.24 -5.45 -7.38
N PHE A 127 -0.80 -4.96 -6.21
CA PHE A 127 -1.27 -3.70 -5.66
C PHE A 127 -0.96 -2.53 -6.60
N VAL A 128 0.30 -2.42 -7.06
CA VAL A 128 0.73 -1.36 -7.98
C VAL A 128 -0.04 -1.41 -9.29
N ALA A 129 -0.19 -2.59 -9.89
CA ALA A 129 -0.96 -2.78 -11.12
C ALA A 129 -2.43 -2.37 -10.95
N SER A 130 -3.04 -2.78 -9.83
CA SER A 130 -4.44 -2.48 -9.51
C SER A 130 -4.68 -0.99 -9.25
N PHE A 131 -3.72 -0.32 -8.60
CA PHE A 131 -3.75 1.13 -8.41
C PHE A 131 -3.61 1.88 -9.74
N ALA A 132 -2.62 1.49 -10.55
CA ALA A 132 -2.32 2.12 -11.84
C ALA A 132 -3.46 2.00 -12.86
N ILE A 133 -4.20 0.89 -12.86
CA ILE A 133 -5.34 0.70 -13.76
C ILE A 133 -6.61 1.46 -13.34
N SER A 134 -6.69 1.90 -12.08
CA SER A 134 -7.91 2.43 -11.48
C SER A 134 -7.74 3.82 -10.87
N ILE A 135 -7.47 3.90 -9.57
CA ILE A 135 -7.44 5.14 -8.79
C ILE A 135 -6.55 6.18 -9.45
N GLY A 136 -5.37 5.79 -9.93
CA GLY A 136 -4.38 6.72 -10.49
C GLY A 136 -4.98 7.67 -11.53
N PRO A 137 -5.36 7.19 -12.73
CA PRO A 137 -5.92 8.04 -13.78
C PRO A 137 -7.45 8.19 -13.71
N VAL A 138 -8.18 7.14 -13.36
CA VAL A 138 -9.65 7.11 -13.51
C VAL A 138 -10.34 8.00 -12.49
N MET A 139 -9.81 8.12 -11.27
CA MET A 139 -10.40 8.95 -10.22
C MET A 139 -10.40 10.44 -10.59
N TRP A 140 -9.30 10.94 -11.15
CA TRP A 140 -9.21 12.34 -11.56
C TRP A 140 -10.09 12.67 -12.76
N VAL A 141 -10.23 11.73 -13.71
CA VAL A 141 -11.19 11.86 -14.82
C VAL A 141 -12.61 11.93 -14.25
N LEU A 142 -12.97 11.00 -13.36
CA LEU A 142 -14.28 10.96 -12.74
C LEU A 142 -14.61 12.26 -11.98
N PHE A 143 -13.67 12.84 -11.23
CA PHE A 143 -13.90 14.12 -10.57
C PHE A 143 -14.21 15.26 -11.54
N SER A 144 -13.55 15.28 -12.71
CA SER A 144 -13.86 16.27 -13.74
C SER A 144 -15.27 16.12 -14.32
N GLU A 145 -15.82 14.90 -14.31
CA GLU A 145 -17.16 14.58 -14.82
C GLU A 145 -18.27 14.76 -13.77
N LEU A 146 -17.95 14.56 -12.48
CA LEU A 146 -18.92 14.65 -11.38
C LEU A 146 -19.26 16.09 -10.99
N PHE A 147 -18.32 17.03 -11.13
CA PHE A 147 -18.53 18.41 -10.69
C PHE A 147 -19.14 19.30 -11.78
N PRO A 148 -20.14 20.14 -11.43
CA PRO A 148 -20.71 21.15 -12.32
C PRO A 148 -19.65 22.07 -12.92
N ASN A 149 -19.87 22.50 -14.16
CA ASN A 149 -18.91 23.35 -14.91
C ASN A 149 -18.51 24.61 -14.13
N LYS A 150 -19.45 25.22 -13.39
CA LYS A 150 -19.25 26.49 -12.67
C LYS A 150 -18.29 26.40 -11.49
N ILE A 151 -18.24 25.25 -10.81
CA ILE A 151 -17.47 25.08 -9.57
C ILE A 151 -16.36 24.02 -9.70
N ARG A 152 -16.24 23.37 -10.85
CA ARG A 152 -15.31 22.25 -11.09
C ARG A 152 -13.89 22.55 -10.62
N GLY A 153 -13.32 23.69 -11.02
CA GLY A 153 -11.96 24.06 -10.64
C GLY A 153 -11.78 24.13 -9.12
N LEU A 154 -12.67 24.83 -8.43
CA LEU A 154 -12.65 24.97 -6.97
C LEU A 154 -12.86 23.62 -6.28
N ALA A 155 -13.80 22.81 -6.75
CA ALA A 155 -14.12 21.51 -6.18
C ALA A 155 -12.94 20.53 -6.32
N ILE A 156 -12.30 20.46 -7.49
CA ILE A 156 -11.12 19.62 -7.72
C ILE A 156 -9.96 20.07 -6.83
N SER A 157 -9.71 21.37 -6.68
CA SER A 157 -8.68 21.87 -5.77
C SER A 157 -8.95 21.50 -4.31
N PHE A 158 -10.20 21.57 -3.86
CA PHE A 158 -10.59 21.17 -2.51
C PHE A 158 -10.43 19.66 -2.29
N VAL A 159 -10.83 18.82 -3.26
CA VAL A 159 -10.57 17.37 -3.23
C VAL A 159 -9.07 17.09 -3.20
N GLY A 160 -8.27 17.84 -3.96
CA GLY A 160 -6.81 17.77 -3.93
C GLY A 160 -6.24 18.06 -2.54
N LEU A 161 -6.76 19.10 -1.85
CA LEU A 161 -6.37 19.42 -0.48
C LEU A 161 -6.69 18.27 0.49
N ILE A 162 -7.90 17.72 0.42
CA ILE A 162 -8.29 16.56 1.25
C ILE A 162 -7.37 15.37 0.96
N ASN A 163 -7.15 15.06 -0.32
CA ASN A 163 -6.28 13.96 -0.73
C ASN A 163 -4.85 14.14 -0.18
N SER A 164 -4.29 15.35 -0.26
CA SER A 164 -2.98 15.65 0.33
C SER A 164 -2.97 15.54 1.85
N ALA A 165 -4.01 16.01 2.53
CA ALA A 165 -4.13 15.90 3.99
C ALA A 165 -4.21 14.44 4.44
N ILE A 166 -5.03 13.61 3.77
CA ILE A 166 -5.11 12.18 4.05
C ILE A 166 -3.79 11.48 3.73
N SER A 167 -3.13 11.83 2.62
CA SER A 167 -1.82 11.26 2.27
C SER A 167 -0.75 11.59 3.30
N PHE A 168 -0.76 12.81 3.86
CA PHE A 168 0.12 13.21 4.95
C PHE A 168 -0.19 12.44 6.25
N LEU A 169 -1.47 12.32 6.61
CA LEU A 169 -1.88 11.54 7.78
C LEU A 169 -1.48 10.07 7.67
N VAL A 170 -1.69 9.45 6.51
CA VAL A 170 -1.27 8.06 6.27
C VAL A 170 0.24 7.90 6.42
N GLN A 171 1.04 8.84 5.91
CA GLN A 171 2.50 8.81 6.08
C GLN A 171 2.94 8.94 7.54
N LEU A 172 2.18 9.67 8.38
CA LEU A 172 2.46 9.79 9.81
C LEU A 172 1.99 8.57 10.60
N VAL A 173 0.81 8.05 10.27
CA VAL A 173 0.15 6.95 10.98
C VAL A 173 0.78 5.61 10.62
N PHE A 174 1.19 5.40 9.37
CA PHE A 174 1.71 4.10 8.91
C PHE A 174 2.94 3.61 9.70
N PRO A 175 4.01 4.42 9.91
CA PRO A 175 5.13 4.00 10.76
C PRO A 175 4.70 3.72 12.22
N TRP A 176 3.76 4.52 12.73
CA TRP A 176 3.21 4.31 14.07
C TRP A 176 2.43 2.99 14.17
N GLU A 177 1.63 2.64 13.16
CA GLU A 177 0.93 1.34 13.09
C GLU A 177 1.94 0.18 13.00
N LEU A 178 2.99 0.30 12.19
CA LEU A 178 4.04 -0.72 12.14
C LEU A 178 4.76 -0.91 13.48
N ALA A 179 4.98 0.17 14.23
CA ALA A 179 5.65 0.12 15.53
C ALA A 179 4.76 -0.48 16.64
N ASN A 180 3.44 -0.32 16.56
CA ASN A 180 2.52 -0.71 17.65
C ASN A 180 1.69 -1.96 17.33
N PHE A 181 1.30 -2.15 16.07
CA PHE A 181 0.43 -3.25 15.63
C PHE A 181 1.16 -4.31 14.81
N GLY A 182 2.37 -4.00 14.33
CA GLY A 182 3.16 -4.88 13.47
C GLY A 182 2.64 -4.93 12.03
N SER A 183 3.39 -5.60 11.17
CA SER A 183 3.18 -5.56 9.72
C SER A 183 1.88 -6.25 9.29
N ALA A 184 1.61 -7.45 9.83
CA ALA A 184 0.43 -8.24 9.46
C ALA A 184 -0.89 -7.51 9.73
N THR A 185 -1.01 -6.92 10.93
CA THR A 185 -2.20 -6.17 11.36
C THR A 185 -2.35 -4.86 10.59
N THR A 186 -1.25 -4.16 10.34
CA THR A 186 -1.26 -2.92 9.56
C THR A 186 -1.83 -3.16 8.16
N PHE A 187 -1.30 -4.13 7.42
CA PHE A 187 -1.83 -4.47 6.08
C PHE A 187 -3.27 -4.99 6.12
N LEU A 188 -3.70 -5.65 7.20
CA LEU A 188 -5.10 -6.05 7.39
C LEU A 188 -6.02 -4.82 7.47
N ILE A 189 -5.63 -3.80 8.25
CA ILE A 189 -6.37 -2.54 8.39
C ILE A 189 -6.55 -1.87 7.02
N TYR A 190 -5.47 -1.73 6.24
CA TYR A 190 -5.55 -1.18 4.89
C TYR A 190 -6.40 -2.04 3.94
N GLY A 191 -6.37 -3.37 4.09
CA GLY A 191 -7.24 -4.29 3.34
C GLY A 191 -8.72 -4.07 3.65
N VAL A 192 -9.07 -3.87 4.92
CA VAL A 192 -10.43 -3.54 5.35
C VAL A 192 -10.86 -2.17 4.81
N PHE A 193 -10.02 -1.15 4.91
CA PHE A 193 -10.32 0.17 4.30
C PHE A 193 -10.48 0.07 2.78
N GLY A 194 -9.67 -0.74 2.10
CA GLY A 194 -9.82 -1.04 0.68
C GLY A 194 -11.18 -1.69 0.36
N ALA A 195 -11.60 -2.67 1.16
CA ALA A 195 -12.90 -3.33 1.00
C ALA A 195 -14.08 -2.37 1.26
N LEU A 196 -14.00 -1.53 2.29
CA LEU A 196 -15.00 -0.49 2.56
C LEU A 196 -15.07 0.54 1.43
N GLY A 197 -13.91 0.95 0.90
CA GLY A 197 -13.83 1.83 -0.27
C GLY A 197 -14.44 1.20 -1.52
N LEU A 198 -14.23 -0.11 -1.73
CA LEU A 198 -14.86 -0.87 -2.81
C LEU A 198 -16.39 -0.88 -2.68
N ILE A 199 -16.90 -1.17 -1.47
CA ILE A 199 -18.35 -1.13 -1.19
C ILE A 199 -18.91 0.27 -1.48
N PHE A 200 -18.23 1.32 -1.02
CA PHE A 200 -18.62 2.70 -1.30
C PHE A 200 -18.69 2.98 -2.82
N ILE A 201 -17.71 2.55 -3.60
CA ILE A 201 -17.68 2.76 -5.06
C ILE A 201 -18.83 2.02 -5.74
N ILE A 202 -19.11 0.77 -5.33
CA ILE A 202 -20.19 -0.02 -5.93
C ILE A 202 -21.54 0.66 -5.67
N LEU A 203 -21.77 1.17 -4.46
CA LEU A 203 -23.06 1.70 -4.02
C LEU A 203 -23.28 3.16 -4.41
N VAL A 204 -22.27 4.02 -4.29
CA VAL A 204 -22.41 5.48 -4.32
C VAL A 204 -21.93 6.07 -5.64
N VAL A 205 -20.85 5.55 -6.23
CA VAL A 205 -20.26 6.17 -7.43
C VAL A 205 -21.12 5.84 -8.66
N PRO A 206 -21.60 6.85 -9.41
CA PRO A 206 -22.36 6.62 -10.64
C PRO A 206 -21.41 6.32 -11.81
N GLU A 207 -21.95 5.67 -12.86
CA GLU A 207 -21.25 5.59 -14.15
C GLU A 207 -21.49 6.87 -14.96
N THR A 208 -20.40 7.39 -15.51
CA THR A 208 -20.33 8.65 -16.27
C THR A 208 -20.07 8.43 -17.75
N LYS A 209 -19.65 7.23 -18.16
CA LYS A 209 -19.40 6.88 -19.56
C LYS A 209 -20.60 7.21 -20.46
N GLY A 210 -20.34 7.96 -21.53
CA GLY A 210 -21.30 8.23 -22.59
C GLY A 210 -22.38 9.26 -22.23
N LYS A 211 -22.24 9.94 -21.09
CA LYS A 211 -23.14 11.03 -20.68
C LYS A 211 -22.45 12.37 -20.89
N SER A 212 -23.22 13.37 -21.33
CA SER A 212 -22.76 14.76 -21.34
C SER A 212 -22.65 15.31 -19.91
N LEU A 213 -21.88 16.39 -19.75
CA LEU A 213 -21.70 17.04 -18.45
C LEU A 213 -23.02 17.64 -17.95
N GLU A 214 -23.86 18.13 -18.87
CA GLU A 214 -25.17 18.70 -18.59
C GLU A 214 -26.17 17.64 -18.10
N GLU A 215 -26.14 16.43 -18.71
CA GLU A 215 -26.95 15.29 -18.25
C GLU A 215 -26.52 14.81 -16.87
N LEU A 216 -25.22 14.81 -16.58
CA LEU A 216 -24.69 14.46 -15.26
C LEU A 216 -25.07 15.52 -14.23
N GLU A 217 -24.95 16.81 -14.56
CA GLU A 217 -25.34 17.91 -13.68
C GLU A 217 -26.84 17.82 -13.35
N ALA A 218 -27.72 17.58 -14.33
CA ALA A 218 -29.15 17.40 -14.09
C ALA A 218 -29.50 16.14 -13.27
N GLN A 219 -28.70 15.08 -13.33
CA GLN A 219 -28.90 13.86 -12.54
C GLN A 219 -28.40 13.99 -11.10
N LEU A 220 -27.30 14.71 -10.90
CA LEU A 220 -26.59 14.81 -9.61
C LEU A 220 -27.00 16.03 -8.79
N VAL A 221 -27.39 17.13 -9.45
CA VAL A 221 -27.90 18.34 -8.83
C VAL A 221 -29.42 18.31 -8.91
N LYS A 222 -30.07 17.92 -7.80
CA LYS A 222 -31.52 18.05 -7.62
C LYS A 222 -31.89 19.41 -7.06
#